data_AF-A0A837BVW5-F1
#
_entry.id   AF-A0A837BVW5-F1
#
_cell.length_a   1.000
_cell.length_b   1.000
_cell.length_c   1.000
_cell.angle_alpha   90.00
_cell.angle_beta   90.00
_cell.angle_gamma   90.00
#
_symmetry.space_group_name_H-M   'P 1'
#
loop_
_entity.id
_entity.type
_entity.pdbx_description
1 polymer ?
#
loop_
_entity_poly.entity_id
_entity_poly.type
_entity_poly.pdbx_seq_one_letter_code
_entity_poly.pdbx_strand_id
1 'polypeptide(L)'
;MKKSKLSVLTGIATIFTFTFAGLETTQNVQQVDASSKIKVTYTLKVHNKTYKKKTVKLPKHSTVMRGLKKCWKVKSTNGFITSIAGKSQNPSKKIYWTYRINGKFAQKGAAIQKLANKDKVKFTLAKTSF
;
A
#
# COMPACT_ATOMS: atom_id res chain seq x y z
N MET A 1 -47.74 23.29 9.60
CA MET A 1 -47.32 22.31 10.63
C MET A 1 -48.09 21.01 10.41
N LYS A 2 -47.38 19.86 10.36
CA LYS A 2 -47.86 18.50 10.71
C LYS A 2 -49.00 17.91 9.81
N LYS A 3 -48.93 16.72 9.21
CA LYS A 3 -48.02 15.55 9.27
C LYS A 3 -48.22 14.74 7.98
N SER A 4 -47.14 14.24 7.36
CA SER A 4 -47.22 13.21 6.33
C SER A 4 -47.47 11.84 6.98
N LYS A 5 -48.45 11.09 6.47
CA LYS A 5 -48.73 9.72 6.90
C LYS A 5 -48.04 8.74 5.97
N LEU A 6 -47.27 7.87 6.60
CA LEU A 6 -46.52 6.73 6.09
C LEU A 6 -47.45 5.73 5.40
N SER A 7 -47.11 5.25 4.19
CA SER A 7 -47.77 4.10 3.56
C SER A 7 -46.79 2.94 3.43
N VAL A 8 -47.10 1.89 4.19
CA VAL A 8 -47.09 0.46 3.85
C VAL A 8 -45.92 -0.09 3.04
N LEU A 9 -45.14 -0.99 3.66
CA LEU A 9 -44.76 -2.22 2.99
C LEU A 9 -44.77 -3.40 3.98
N THR A 10 -45.74 -4.27 3.78
CA THR A 10 -45.91 -5.58 4.42
C THR A 10 -45.14 -6.61 3.57
N GLY A 11 -44.42 -7.56 4.19
CA GLY A 11 -43.83 -8.67 3.42
C GLY A 11 -42.78 -9.55 4.12
N ILE A 12 -43.17 -10.14 5.25
CA ILE A 12 -42.78 -11.44 5.85
C ILE A 12 -41.58 -12.20 5.23
N ALA A 13 -40.56 -12.51 6.05
CA ALA A 13 -39.82 -13.77 5.94
C ALA A 13 -39.47 -14.30 7.35
N THR A 14 -39.82 -15.56 7.55
CA THR A 14 -39.94 -16.29 8.80
C THR A 14 -38.58 -16.68 9.42
N ILE A 15 -38.44 -16.33 10.69
CA ILE A 15 -37.70 -16.94 11.82
C ILE A 15 -36.80 -18.15 11.48
N PHE A 16 -35.50 -18.03 11.78
CA PHE A 16 -34.68 -19.11 12.31
C PHE A 16 -33.89 -18.59 13.52
N THR A 17 -34.46 -18.74 14.71
CA THR A 17 -33.79 -18.45 15.98
C THR A 17 -32.90 -19.62 16.37
N PHE A 18 -31.60 -19.49 16.11
CA PHE A 18 -30.58 -20.32 16.77
C PHE A 18 -30.04 -19.51 17.96
N THR A 19 -30.54 -19.80 19.16
CA THR A 19 -29.99 -19.28 20.41
C THR A 19 -28.72 -20.06 20.75
N PHE A 20 -27.56 -19.49 20.44
CA PHE A 20 -26.29 -19.94 21.02
C PHE A 20 -25.92 -18.99 22.16
N ALA A 21 -26.02 -19.48 23.39
CA ALA A 21 -25.63 -18.75 24.58
C ALA A 21 -24.09 -18.78 24.72
N GLY A 22 -23.49 -17.60 24.84
CA GLY A 22 -22.27 -17.36 25.61
C GLY A 22 -20.93 -17.83 25.02
N LEU A 23 -20.27 -16.93 24.28
CA LEU A 23 -18.98 -16.39 24.71
C LEU A 23 -18.71 -15.08 23.94
N GLU A 24 -18.88 -13.95 24.64
CA GLU A 24 -18.54 -12.63 24.15
C GLU A 24 -17.02 -12.49 24.06
N THR A 25 -16.42 -12.98 22.97
CA THR A 25 -15.17 -12.38 22.51
C THR A 25 -15.55 -11.14 21.76
N THR A 26 -15.43 -10.00 22.43
CA THR A 26 -15.43 -8.66 21.83
C THR A 26 -14.31 -8.61 20.81
N GLN A 27 -14.56 -9.11 19.60
CA GLN A 27 -13.75 -8.74 18.46
C GLN A 27 -14.05 -7.27 18.22
N ASN A 28 -13.17 -6.44 18.76
CA ASN A 28 -12.98 -5.07 18.30
C ASN A 28 -12.64 -5.17 16.81
N VAL A 29 -13.68 -5.25 15.97
CA VAL A 29 -13.57 -4.92 14.57
C VAL A 29 -13.34 -3.43 14.58
N GLN A 30 -12.06 -3.08 14.74
CA GLN A 30 -11.56 -1.74 14.60
C GLN A 30 -12.02 -1.30 13.22
N GLN A 31 -13.09 -0.51 13.18
CA GLN A 31 -13.66 0.07 11.99
C GLN A 31 -12.50 0.81 11.32
N VAL A 32 -11.92 0.18 10.29
CA VAL A 32 -10.76 0.72 9.60
C VAL A 32 -11.31 1.95 8.90
N ASP A 33 -10.98 3.10 9.46
CA ASP A 33 -11.35 4.40 8.95
C ASP A 33 -10.83 4.54 7.51
N ALA A 34 -11.67 4.14 6.55
CA ALA A 34 -11.35 3.96 5.14
C ALA A 34 -11.05 5.29 4.43
N SER A 35 -11.16 6.41 5.16
CA SER A 35 -10.97 7.77 4.70
C SER A 35 -9.52 8.28 4.84
N SER A 36 -8.69 7.67 5.70
CA SER A 36 -7.38 8.22 6.01
C SER A 36 -6.36 8.01 4.86
N LYS A 37 -5.98 9.09 4.18
CA LYS A 37 -4.93 9.11 3.15
C LYS A 37 -3.56 9.38 3.79
N ILE A 38 -2.55 8.58 3.44
CA ILE A 38 -1.15 8.80 3.77
C ILE A 38 -0.44 9.56 2.64
N LYS A 39 0.53 10.42 3.00
CA LYS A 39 1.41 11.13 2.07
C LYS A 39 2.79 10.50 2.12
N VAL A 40 3.28 9.97 1.01
CA VAL A 40 4.56 9.26 0.93
C VAL A 40 5.44 9.92 -0.13
N THR A 41 6.73 10.09 0.18
CA THR A 41 7.71 10.66 -0.75
C THR A 41 8.59 9.55 -1.31
N TYR A 42 8.66 9.45 -2.63
CA TYR A 42 9.53 8.54 -3.34
C TYR A 42 10.68 9.28 -4.00
N THR A 43 11.89 8.75 -3.85
CA THR A 43 13.10 9.24 -4.51
C THR A 43 13.76 8.10 -5.27
N LEU A 44 14.09 8.32 -6.54
CA LEU A 44 14.89 7.42 -7.37
C LEU A 44 16.32 7.95 -7.43
N LYS A 45 17.29 7.10 -7.08
CA LYS A 45 18.71 7.32 -7.30
C LYS A 45 19.22 6.34 -8.35
N VAL A 46 20.07 6.83 -9.24
CA VAL A 46 20.83 5.99 -10.17
C VAL A 46 22.30 6.25 -9.87
N HIS A 47 23.02 5.20 -9.49
CA HIS A 47 24.33 5.29 -8.85
C HIS A 47 24.26 6.23 -7.64
N ASN A 48 25.08 7.30 -7.61
CA ASN A 48 25.15 8.24 -6.49
C ASN A 48 24.26 9.48 -6.66
N LYS A 49 23.61 9.65 -7.83
CA LYS A 49 22.86 10.86 -8.16
C LYS A 49 21.35 10.65 -8.00
N THR A 50 20.67 11.65 -7.43
CA THR A 50 19.21 11.70 -7.41
C THR A 50 18.71 11.95 -8.82
N TYR A 51 17.86 11.05 -9.31
CA TYR A 51 17.32 11.09 -10.68
C TYR A 51 15.91 11.68 -10.71
N LYS A 52 15.01 11.23 -9.83
CA LYS A 52 13.62 11.73 -9.75
C LYS A 52 13.12 11.72 -8.31
N LYS A 53 12.20 12.62 -7.99
CA LYS A 53 11.50 12.67 -6.69
C LYS A 53 10.04 13.01 -6.91
N LYS A 54 9.12 12.30 -6.27
CA LYS A 54 7.67 12.55 -6.32
C LYS A 54 7.04 12.28 -4.96
N THR A 55 5.99 13.02 -4.64
CA THR A 55 5.18 12.81 -3.44
C THR A 55 3.77 12.40 -3.86
N VAL A 56 3.22 11.37 -3.24
CA VAL A 56 1.93 10.79 -3.62
C VAL A 56 1.03 10.59 -2.41
N LYS A 57 -0.27 10.85 -2.59
CA LYS A 57 -1.32 10.50 -1.64
C LYS A 57 -1.84 9.08 -1.94
N LEU A 58 -1.88 8.24 -0.91
CA LEU A 58 -2.29 6.84 -0.97
C LEU A 58 -3.30 6.55 0.15
N PRO A 59 -4.23 5.60 0.00
CA PRO A 59 -4.97 5.03 1.12
C PRO A 59 -4.01 4.45 2.18
N LYS A 60 -4.42 4.50 3.45
CA LYS A 60 -3.72 3.84 4.56
C LYS A 60 -3.46 2.36 4.25
N HIS A 61 -2.37 1.83 4.80
CA HIS A 61 -1.91 0.45 4.58
C HIS A 61 -1.52 0.10 3.13
N SER A 62 -1.44 1.07 2.23
CA SER A 62 -0.88 0.86 0.88
C SER A 62 0.56 0.34 0.95
N THR A 63 0.93 -0.46 -0.05
CA THR A 63 2.28 -1.03 -0.16
C THR A 63 3.24 -0.12 -0.90
N VAL A 64 4.53 -0.32 -0.69
CA VAL A 64 5.61 0.39 -1.37
C VAL A 64 5.45 0.32 -2.89
N MET A 65 5.17 -0.87 -3.44
CA MET A 65 4.98 -1.11 -4.87
C MET A 65 3.80 -0.34 -5.43
N ARG A 66 2.66 -0.29 -4.70
CA ARG A 66 1.47 0.44 -5.14
C ARG A 66 1.75 1.93 -5.29
N GLY A 67 2.42 2.52 -4.28
CA GLY A 67 2.81 3.92 -4.36
C GLY A 67 3.85 4.20 -5.45
N LEU A 68 4.80 3.28 -5.65
CA LEU A 68 5.80 3.39 -6.71
C LEU A 68 5.16 3.38 -8.12
N LYS A 69 4.24 2.43 -8.38
CA LYS A 69 3.49 2.31 -9.64
C LYS A 69 2.63 3.53 -9.93
N LYS A 70 2.12 4.20 -8.89
CA LYS A 70 1.37 5.47 -9.05
C LYS A 70 2.27 6.64 -9.45
N CYS A 71 3.57 6.58 -9.15
CA CYS A 71 4.51 7.64 -9.49
C CYS A 71 5.16 7.46 -10.88
N TRP A 72 5.46 6.22 -11.27
CA TRP A 72 6.16 5.88 -12.52
C TRP A 72 5.77 4.50 -13.06
N LYS A 73 6.06 4.26 -14.35
CA LYS A 73 5.99 2.91 -14.92
C LYS A 73 7.01 2.00 -14.26
N VAL A 74 6.54 0.86 -13.75
CA VAL A 74 7.36 -0.17 -13.09
C VAL A 74 7.17 -1.49 -13.80
N LYS A 75 8.27 -2.18 -14.09
CA LYS A 75 8.27 -3.58 -14.51
C LYS A 75 8.75 -4.43 -13.33
N SER A 76 8.11 -5.58 -13.13
CA SER A 76 8.46 -6.52 -12.07
C SER A 76 8.24 -7.95 -12.52
N THR A 77 9.10 -8.85 -12.06
CA THR A 77 9.02 -10.30 -12.29
C THR A 77 9.05 -10.99 -10.94
N ASN A 78 8.10 -11.88 -10.66
CA ASN A 78 8.01 -12.62 -9.39
C ASN A 78 8.10 -11.73 -8.14
N GLY A 79 7.48 -10.54 -8.20
CA GLY A 79 7.51 -9.57 -7.09
C GLY A 79 8.79 -8.72 -6.98
N PHE A 80 9.83 -9.03 -7.75
CA PHE A 80 11.06 -8.23 -7.83
C PHE A 80 10.96 -7.14 -8.88
N ILE A 81 11.43 -5.94 -8.56
CA ILE A 81 11.41 -4.80 -9.49
C ILE A 81 12.56 -4.91 -10.47
N THR A 82 12.25 -5.07 -11.76
CA THR A 82 13.24 -5.17 -12.84
C THR A 82 13.49 -3.84 -13.53
N SER A 83 12.53 -2.90 -13.50
CA SER A 83 12.68 -1.56 -14.09
C SER A 83 11.79 -0.53 -13.43
N ILE A 84 12.30 0.70 -13.26
CA ILE A 84 11.53 1.86 -12.78
C ILE A 84 11.81 3.04 -13.72
N ALA A 85 10.75 3.68 -14.23
CA ALA A 85 10.87 4.86 -15.10
C ALA A 85 11.80 4.64 -16.30
N GLY A 86 11.78 3.43 -16.89
CA GLY A 86 12.62 3.05 -18.02
C GLY A 86 14.06 2.66 -17.68
N LYS A 87 14.48 2.74 -16.40
CA LYS A 87 15.80 2.30 -15.95
C LYS A 87 15.74 0.88 -15.42
N SER A 88 16.32 -0.04 -16.17
CA SER A 88 16.33 -1.48 -15.89
C SER A 88 17.56 -1.90 -15.10
N GLN A 89 17.43 -3.02 -14.37
CA GLN A 89 18.54 -3.72 -13.75
C GLN A 89 19.51 -4.28 -14.79
N ASN A 90 20.74 -4.57 -14.36
CA ASN A 90 21.72 -5.29 -15.15
C ASN A 90 22.36 -6.39 -14.28
N PRO A 91 21.80 -7.62 -14.30
CA PRO A 91 22.31 -8.73 -13.50
C PRO A 91 23.78 -9.10 -13.80
N SER A 92 24.21 -9.05 -15.07
CA SER A 92 25.60 -9.39 -15.44
C SER A 92 26.62 -8.41 -14.83
N LYS A 93 26.23 -7.15 -14.61
CA LYS A 93 27.05 -6.14 -13.92
C LYS A 93 26.81 -6.08 -12.41
N LYS A 94 25.94 -6.94 -11.87
CA LYS A 94 25.43 -6.94 -10.49
C LYS A 94 24.72 -5.63 -10.10
N ILE A 95 24.01 -5.00 -11.03
CA ILE A 95 23.29 -3.73 -10.80
C ILE A 95 21.81 -4.01 -10.57
N TYR A 96 21.32 -3.68 -9.37
CA TYR A 96 19.96 -3.98 -8.94
C TYR A 96 19.26 -2.77 -8.33
N TRP A 97 17.93 -2.81 -8.34
CA TRP A 97 17.08 -1.88 -7.61
C TRP A 97 16.95 -2.36 -6.17
N THR A 98 17.52 -1.59 -5.24
CA THR A 98 17.30 -1.74 -3.80
C THR A 98 16.47 -0.59 -3.28
N TYR A 99 15.90 -0.73 -2.09
CA TYR A 99 15.18 0.37 -1.48
C TYR A 99 15.33 0.45 0.03
N ARG A 100 15.13 1.68 0.52
CA ARG A 100 15.15 2.04 1.93
C ARG A 100 13.89 2.81 2.28
N ILE A 101 13.42 2.65 3.52
CA ILE A 101 12.35 3.46 4.10
C ILE A 101 12.95 4.23 5.26
N ASN A 102 12.82 5.56 5.23
CA ASN A 102 13.32 6.45 6.28
C ASN A 102 14.81 6.21 6.62
N GLY A 103 15.62 5.90 5.60
CA GLY A 103 17.05 5.65 5.74
C GLY A 103 17.44 4.20 6.09
N LYS A 104 16.49 3.37 6.52
CA LYS A 104 16.73 1.96 6.87
C LYS A 104 16.51 1.05 5.67
N PHE A 105 17.33 0.00 5.52
CA PHE A 105 17.10 -1.02 4.50
C PHE A 105 15.79 -1.75 4.75
N ALA A 106 15.05 -2.01 3.68
CA ALA A 106 13.83 -2.76 3.77
C ALA A 106 14.12 -4.25 3.93
N GLN A 107 13.43 -4.88 4.88
CA GLN A 107 13.54 -6.32 5.14
C GLN A 107 12.51 -7.14 4.36
N LYS A 108 11.49 -6.47 3.78
CA LYS A 108 10.41 -7.12 3.03
C LYS A 108 10.44 -6.69 1.57
N GLY A 109 9.81 -7.45 0.68
CA GLY A 109 9.62 -7.06 -0.72
C GLY A 109 8.70 -5.84 -0.86
N ALA A 110 8.92 -5.00 -1.88
CA ALA A 110 8.12 -3.79 -2.08
C ALA A 110 6.61 -4.09 -2.30
N ALA A 111 6.28 -5.28 -2.79
CA ALA A 111 4.89 -5.72 -2.99
C ALA A 111 4.13 -5.92 -1.67
N ILE A 112 4.81 -6.29 -0.58
CA ILE A 112 4.20 -6.63 0.72
C ILE A 112 4.50 -5.59 1.81
N GLN A 113 5.57 -4.80 1.66
CA GLN A 113 5.95 -3.77 2.63
C GLN A 113 4.89 -2.66 2.67
N LYS A 114 4.17 -2.57 3.80
CA LYS A 114 3.21 -1.49 4.06
C LYS A 114 3.92 -0.17 4.36
N LEU A 115 3.25 0.93 4.03
CA LEU A 115 3.72 2.30 4.23
C LEU A 115 2.98 2.97 5.40
N ALA A 116 3.70 3.83 6.10
CA ALA A 116 3.17 4.78 7.07
C ALA A 116 3.06 6.19 6.47
N ASN A 117 2.34 7.07 7.17
CA ASN A 117 2.25 8.47 6.76
C ASN A 117 3.61 9.16 6.87
N LYS A 118 3.92 10.02 5.89
CA LYS A 118 5.18 10.79 5.78
C LYS A 118 6.42 9.94 5.50
N ASP A 119 6.27 8.65 5.17
CA ASP A 119 7.39 7.80 4.80
C ASP A 119 8.18 8.36 3.62
N LYS A 120 9.51 8.24 3.72
CA LYS A 120 10.47 8.57 2.67
C LYS A 120 11.05 7.29 2.11
N VAL A 121 10.53 6.87 0.97
CA VAL A 121 10.99 5.68 0.25
C VAL A 121 12.06 6.09 -0.77
N LYS A 122 13.25 5.49 -0.66
CA LYS A 122 14.36 5.75 -1.59
C LYS A 122 14.71 4.47 -2.31
N PHE A 123 14.51 4.46 -3.62
CA PHE A 123 14.98 3.42 -4.52
C PHE A 123 16.35 3.81 -5.08
N THR A 124 17.29 2.88 -5.12
CA THR A 124 18.62 3.09 -5.68
C THR A 124 18.93 1.98 -6.69
N LEU A 125 19.29 2.37 -7.91
CA LEU A 125 19.84 1.48 -8.93
C LEU A 125 21.36 1.60 -8.89
N ALA A 126 22.02 0.61 -8.32
CA ALA A 126 23.48 0.60 -8.19
C ALA A 126 24.01 -0.83 -8.19
N LYS A 127 25.32 -0.97 -8.33
CA LYS A 127 26.01 -2.23 -8.12
C LYS A 127 25.77 -2.68 -6.67
N THR A 128 25.36 -3.93 -6.48
CA THR A 128 25.19 -4.53 -5.17
C THR A 128 26.08 -5.77 -5.06
N SER A 129 26.72 -5.90 -3.90
CA SER A 129 27.38 -7.11 -3.44
C SER A 129 26.45 -7.68 -2.38
N PHE A 130 25.75 -8.76 -2.70
CA PHE A 130 25.06 -9.57 -1.70
C PHE A 130 26.01 -10.68 -1.26
#